data_AF-A0A954MH70-F1
#
_entry.id   AF-A0A954MH70-F1
#
_cell.length_a   1.000
_cell.length_b   1.000
_cell.length_c   1.000
_cell.angle_alpha   90.00
_cell.angle_beta   90.00
_cell.angle_gamma   90.00
#
_symmetry.space_group_name_H-M   'P 1'
#
loop_
_entity.id
_entity.type
_entity.pdbx_description
1 polymer ?
#
loop_
_entity_poly.entity_id
_entity_poly.type
_entity_poly.pdbx_seq_one_letter_code
_entity_poly.pdbx_strand_id
1 'polypeptide(L)'
;MRRIAILAACTLICCGIGDPGVLAQDEAPSATAKETEARRGPLPFYYGKLGMSDEQREAAYDVMDAYDTKIEALKQQMKALMQEREEKLKATLTPGQKLRLQELLEAARKKAGASKEAGSTDEAN
;
A
#
# COMPACT_ATOMS: atom_id res chain seq x y z
N MET A 1 -25.39 34.30 -3.63
CA MET A 1 -24.69 33.04 -3.91
C MET A 1 -23.53 33.31 -4.86
N ARG A 2 -22.35 32.73 -4.54
CA ARG A 2 -21.04 32.78 -5.22
C ARG A 2 -20.29 34.14 -5.24
N ARG A 3 -19.07 34.14 -4.64
CA ARG A 3 -17.80 34.87 -4.93
C ARG A 3 -17.07 35.25 -3.61
N ILE A 4 -16.01 34.51 -3.22
CA ILE A 4 -14.57 34.82 -3.37
C ILE A 4 -14.12 36.09 -2.62
N ALA A 5 -13.26 35.94 -1.60
CA ALA A 5 -12.24 36.88 -1.10
C ALA A 5 -11.43 36.13 0.00
N ILE A 6 -10.16 35.72 -0.14
CA ILE A 6 -8.89 36.47 -0.26
C ILE A 6 -8.58 37.36 0.97
N LEU A 7 -7.51 36.94 1.67
CA LEU A 7 -6.56 37.67 2.52
C LEU A 7 -7.06 38.63 3.62
N ALA A 8 -6.56 38.41 4.85
CA ALA A 8 -6.01 39.49 5.68
C ALA A 8 -5.11 38.92 6.78
N ALA A 9 -3.80 39.08 6.60
CA ALA A 9 -2.82 39.02 7.67
C ALA A 9 -2.93 40.30 8.52
N CYS A 10 -2.95 40.18 9.85
CA CYS A 10 -2.68 41.28 10.77
C CYS A 10 -1.52 40.88 11.69
N THR A 11 -0.40 41.55 11.45
CA THR A 11 0.85 41.50 12.18
C THR A 11 0.84 42.46 13.38
N LEU A 12 1.59 42.03 14.41
CA LEU A 12 2.50 42.81 15.26
C LEU A 12 2.01 43.57 16.51
N ILE A 13 2.90 43.52 17.53
CA ILE A 13 3.15 44.40 18.71
C ILE A 13 2.83 43.73 20.06
N CYS A 14 3.66 43.73 21.11
CA CYS A 14 5.12 43.71 21.38
C CYS A 14 5.28 43.65 22.92
N CYS A 15 6.36 43.03 23.39
CA CYS A 15 7.11 43.30 24.64
C CYS A 15 6.58 42.90 26.04
N GLY A 16 7.31 41.95 26.66
CA GLY A 16 7.74 41.95 28.07
C GLY A 16 8.97 41.03 28.17
N ILE A 17 10.21 41.55 28.27
CA ILE A 17 11.02 41.74 29.50
C ILE A 17 10.86 40.54 30.46
N GLY A 18 11.83 39.69 30.79
CA GLY A 18 13.28 39.61 30.61
C GLY A 18 13.82 38.82 31.82
N ASP A 19 14.67 37.80 31.60
CA ASP A 19 15.49 37.19 32.67
C ASP A 19 16.80 36.64 32.06
N PRO A 20 17.98 37.09 32.52
CA PRO A 20 19.28 36.55 32.11
C PRO A 20 19.73 35.50 33.13
N GLY A 21 19.69 34.23 32.75
CA GLY A 21 20.02 33.13 33.65
C GLY A 21 20.63 31.93 32.93
N VAL A 22 21.95 31.95 32.82
CA VAL A 22 22.88 30.82 32.70
C VAL A 22 22.30 29.45 33.12
N LEU A 23 22.31 28.48 32.21
CA LEU A 23 22.91 27.12 32.33
C LEU A 23 22.41 26.19 31.20
N ALA A 24 23.30 25.26 30.83
CA ALA A 24 23.03 24.03 30.09
C ALA A 24 22.73 24.18 28.59
N GLN A 25 23.82 24.27 27.82
CA GLN A 25 23.93 23.64 26.51
C GLN A 25 23.81 22.11 26.73
N ASP A 26 22.57 21.61 26.81
CA ASP A 26 22.29 20.18 26.68
C ASP A 26 22.33 19.90 25.18
N GLU A 27 23.43 19.30 24.73
CA GLU A 27 23.48 18.60 23.46
C GLU A 27 22.31 17.62 23.44
N ALA A 28 21.24 18.01 22.73
CA ALA A 28 20.23 17.06 22.33
C ALA A 28 20.97 15.91 21.64
N PRO A 29 20.88 14.67 22.15
CA PRO A 29 21.59 13.56 21.56
C PRO A 29 21.14 13.48 20.11
N SER A 30 22.12 13.57 19.21
CA SER A 30 21.98 13.19 17.81
C SER A 30 21.37 11.80 17.81
N ALA A 31 20.05 11.75 17.68
CA ALA A 31 19.31 10.55 17.42
C ALA A 31 19.76 10.15 16.01
N THR A 32 20.85 9.41 15.98
CA THR A 32 21.17 8.51 14.88
C THR A 32 20.01 7.51 14.89
N ALA A 33 18.89 7.91 14.29
CA ALA A 33 17.85 7.02 13.88
C ALA A 33 18.55 6.08 12.91
N LYS A 34 19.01 4.93 13.44
CA LYS A 34 19.03 3.70 12.67
C LYS A 34 17.58 3.50 12.27
N GLU A 35 17.20 4.14 11.16
CA GLU A 35 16.08 3.70 10.36
C GLU A 35 16.29 2.20 10.23
N THR A 36 15.37 1.48 10.84
CA THR A 36 15.31 0.04 10.67
C THR A 36 14.96 -0.09 9.21
N GLU A 37 15.98 -0.25 8.36
CA GLU A 37 15.81 -0.39 6.92
C GLU A 37 14.72 -1.42 6.72
N ALA A 38 13.52 -0.95 6.34
CA ALA A 38 12.44 -1.83 5.97
C ALA A 38 13.06 -2.74 4.92
N ARG A 39 13.08 -4.05 5.16
CA ARG A 39 13.74 -5.01 4.27
C ARG A 39 13.23 -4.76 2.85
N ARG A 40 14.03 -4.06 2.04
CA ARG A 40 13.70 -3.76 0.65
C ARG A 40 13.66 -5.07 -0.12
N GLY A 41 12.71 -5.19 -1.04
CA GLY A 41 12.63 -6.34 -1.93
C GLY A 41 13.90 -6.45 -2.79
N PRO A 42 14.20 -7.63 -3.36
CA PRO A 42 15.33 -7.75 -4.28
C PRO A 42 15.07 -6.90 -5.53
N LEU A 43 16.13 -6.32 -6.09
CA LEU A 43 16.07 -5.71 -7.42
C LEU A 43 15.53 -6.71 -8.46
N PRO A 44 14.91 -6.23 -9.55
CA PRO A 44 14.45 -7.10 -10.62
C PRO A 44 15.57 -7.99 -11.15
N PHE A 45 15.21 -9.21 -11.58
CA PHE A 45 16.12 -10.35 -11.75
C PHE A 45 17.47 -10.06 -12.44
N TYR A 46 17.48 -9.24 -13.50
CA TYR A 46 18.69 -8.91 -14.26
C TYR A 46 19.39 -7.64 -13.81
N TYR A 47 18.73 -6.75 -13.07
CA TYR A 47 19.29 -5.45 -12.67
C TYR A 47 20.50 -5.63 -11.74
N GLY A 48 20.47 -6.62 -10.85
CA GLY A 48 21.60 -6.95 -9.98
C GLY A 48 22.87 -7.40 -10.71
N LYS A 49 22.80 -7.72 -12.02
CA LYS A 49 23.94 -8.19 -12.82
C LYS A 49 24.59 -7.08 -13.65
N LEU A 50 24.10 -5.85 -13.57
CA LEU A 50 24.55 -4.74 -14.43
C LEU A 50 25.77 -3.98 -13.88
N GLY A 51 26.28 -4.34 -12.70
CA GLY A 51 27.40 -3.63 -12.08
C GLY A 51 27.07 -2.17 -11.75
N MET A 52 25.84 -1.90 -11.31
CA MET A 52 25.38 -0.56 -10.95
C MET A 52 26.14 -0.03 -9.73
N SER A 53 26.38 1.29 -9.70
CA SER A 53 26.90 1.96 -8.51
C SER A 53 25.88 1.93 -7.37
N ASP A 54 26.32 2.24 -6.15
CA ASP A 54 25.42 2.27 -5.00
C ASP A 54 24.36 3.38 -5.13
N GLU A 55 24.72 4.54 -5.71
CA GLU A 55 23.78 5.63 -5.98
C GLU A 55 22.73 5.22 -7.02
N GLN A 56 23.13 4.48 -8.07
CA GLN A 56 22.20 3.96 -9.07
C GLN A 56 21.25 2.92 -8.47
N ARG A 57 21.76 2.07 -7.56
CA ARG A 57 20.94 1.09 -6.86
C ARG A 57 19.93 1.77 -5.94
N GLU A 58 20.34 2.80 -5.21
CA GLU A 58 19.43 3.56 -4.34
C GLU A 58 18.31 4.20 -5.16
N ALA A 59 18.67 4.89 -6.25
CA ALA A 59 17.69 5.47 -7.16
C ALA A 59 16.75 4.42 -7.77
N ALA A 60 17.24 3.21 -8.05
CA ALA A 60 16.39 2.12 -8.53
C ALA A 60 15.38 1.66 -7.48
N TYR A 61 15.78 1.58 -6.21
CA TYR A 61 14.86 1.26 -5.11
C TYR A 61 13.82 2.35 -4.90
N ASP A 62 14.20 3.63 -4.94
CA ASP A 62 13.26 4.74 -4.84
C ASP A 62 12.18 4.69 -5.93
N VAL A 63 12.60 4.32 -7.16
CA VAL A 63 11.67 4.10 -8.27
C VAL A 63 10.73 2.93 -7.96
N MET A 64 11.26 1.80 -7.49
CA MET A 64 10.45 0.63 -7.14
C MET A 64 9.39 0.98 -6.08
N ASP A 65 9.79 1.61 -4.98
CA ASP A 65 8.88 1.95 -3.87
C ASP A 65 7.78 2.93 -4.31
N ALA A 66 8.16 3.93 -5.12
CA ALA A 66 7.22 4.90 -5.68
C ALA A 66 6.20 4.26 -6.62
N TYR A 67 6.58 3.23 -7.37
CA TYR A 67 5.67 2.52 -8.27
C TYR A 67 4.89 1.42 -7.57
N ASP A 68 5.45 0.71 -6.60
CA ASP A 68 4.76 -0.31 -5.82
C ASP A 68 3.56 0.29 -5.10
N THR A 69 3.71 1.47 -4.51
CA THR A 69 2.60 2.22 -3.89
C THR A 69 1.46 2.50 -4.90
N LYS A 70 1.81 2.95 -6.12
CA LYS A 70 0.83 3.24 -7.17
C LYS A 70 0.17 1.96 -7.69
N ILE A 71 0.95 0.89 -7.86
CA ILE A 71 0.49 -0.41 -8.32
C ILE A 71 -0.49 -1.00 -7.30
N GLU A 72 -0.19 -0.93 -6.00
CA GLU A 72 -1.11 -1.41 -4.97
C GLU A 72 -2.42 -0.63 -4.94
N ALA A 73 -2.37 0.69 -5.09
CA ALA A 73 -3.58 1.50 -5.25
C ALA A 73 -4.41 1.08 -6.47
N LEU A 74 -3.77 0.85 -7.63
CA LEU A 74 -4.44 0.39 -8.85
C LEU A 74 -5.02 -1.02 -8.70
N LYS A 75 -4.31 -1.94 -8.03
CA LYS A 75 -4.83 -3.28 -7.73
C LYS A 75 -6.09 -3.23 -6.87
N GLN A 76 -6.12 -2.34 -5.87
CA GLN A 76 -7.32 -2.13 -5.03
C GLN A 76 -8.49 -1.59 -5.86
N GLN A 77 -8.26 -0.61 -6.73
CA GLN A 77 -9.26 -0.08 -7.65
C GLN A 77 -9.78 -1.18 -8.60
N MET A 78 -8.88 -1.98 -9.16
CA MET A 78 -9.24 -3.10 -10.03
C MET A 78 -10.11 -4.12 -9.29
N LYS A 79 -9.73 -4.48 -8.06
CA LYS A 79 -10.50 -5.39 -7.20
C LYS A 79 -11.91 -4.85 -6.95
N ALA A 80 -12.04 -3.58 -6.61
CA ALA A 80 -13.33 -2.94 -6.37
C ALA A 80 -14.22 -2.97 -7.64
N LEU A 81 -13.67 -2.63 -8.81
CA LEU A 81 -14.40 -2.68 -10.08
C LEU A 81 -14.81 -4.11 -10.47
N MET A 82 -13.95 -5.10 -10.20
CA MET A 82 -14.29 -6.50 -10.45
C MET A 82 -15.46 -6.96 -9.56
N GLN A 83 -15.46 -6.60 -8.28
CA GLN A 83 -16.55 -6.89 -7.35
C GLN A 83 -17.85 -6.22 -7.78
N GLU A 84 -17.80 -4.92 -8.09
CA GLU A 84 -18.95 -4.16 -8.56
C GLU A 84 -19.54 -4.76 -9.84
N ARG A 85 -18.68 -5.13 -10.81
CA ARG A 85 -19.11 -5.81 -12.04
C ARG A 85 -19.82 -7.13 -11.71
N GLU A 86 -19.27 -7.94 -10.82
CA GLU A 86 -19.90 -9.21 -10.42
C GLU A 86 -21.25 -9.01 -9.76
N GLU A 87 -21.39 -8.02 -8.88
CA GLU A 87 -22.66 -7.67 -8.24
C GLU A 87 -23.69 -7.23 -9.29
N LYS A 88 -23.29 -6.36 -10.22
CA LYS A 88 -24.14 -5.92 -11.33
C LYS A 88 -24.56 -7.08 -12.22
N LEU A 89 -23.66 -8.00 -12.54
CA LEU A 89 -23.98 -9.21 -13.30
C LEU A 89 -24.95 -10.12 -12.54
N LYS A 90 -24.74 -10.33 -11.23
CA LYS A 90 -25.68 -11.11 -10.41
C LYS A 90 -27.05 -10.43 -10.34
N ALA A 91 -27.11 -9.11 -10.35
CA ALA A 91 -28.35 -8.36 -10.30
C ALA A 91 -29.22 -8.56 -11.55
N THR A 92 -28.65 -8.88 -12.72
CA THR A 92 -29.41 -9.14 -13.95
C THR A 92 -30.07 -10.52 -13.98
N LEU A 93 -29.71 -11.41 -13.05
CA LEU A 93 -30.23 -12.77 -13.00
C LEU A 93 -31.61 -12.85 -12.33
N THR A 94 -32.45 -13.76 -12.83
CA THR A 94 -33.70 -14.12 -12.15
C THR A 94 -33.43 -14.86 -10.84
N PRO A 95 -34.39 -14.92 -9.89
CA PRO A 95 -34.22 -15.65 -8.64
C PRO A 95 -33.79 -17.12 -8.85
N GLY A 96 -34.39 -17.82 -9.82
CA GLY A 96 -34.01 -19.19 -10.15
C GLY A 96 -32.58 -19.32 -10.70
N GLN A 97 -32.16 -18.37 -11.54
CA GLN A 97 -30.79 -18.33 -12.05
C GLN A 97 -29.76 -18.04 -10.94
N LYS A 98 -30.10 -17.19 -9.96
CA LYS A 98 -29.24 -16.94 -8.79
C LYS A 98 -29.05 -18.19 -7.94
N LEU A 99 -30.12 -18.95 -7.69
CA LEU A 99 -30.04 -20.22 -6.97
C LEU A 99 -29.14 -21.20 -7.73
N ARG A 100 -29.35 -21.34 -9.03
CA ARG A 100 -28.52 -22.21 -9.86
C ARG A 100 -27.04 -21.80 -9.86
N LEU A 101 -26.76 -20.50 -9.87
CA LEU A 101 -25.39 -19.98 -9.76
C LEU A 101 -24.74 -20.37 -8.42
N GLN A 102 -25.47 -20.28 -7.31
CA GLN A 102 -24.96 -20.69 -5.99
C GLN A 102 -24.59 -22.18 -5.96
N GLU A 103 -25.46 -23.05 -6.46
CA GLU A 103 -25.20 -24.50 -6.54
C GLU A 103 -23.91 -24.80 -7.33
N LEU A 104 -23.72 -24.12 -8.48
CA LEU A 104 -22.53 -24.29 -9.32
C LEU A 104 -21.26 -23.85 -8.59
N LEU A 105 -21.30 -22.73 -7.87
CA LEU A 105 -20.17 -22.22 -7.10
C LEU A 105 -19.78 -23.17 -5.94
N GLU A 106 -20.77 -23.72 -5.24
CA GLU A 106 -20.53 -24.68 -4.16
C GLU A 106 -19.92 -25.99 -4.68
N ALA A 107 -20.45 -26.52 -5.78
CA ALA A 107 -19.92 -27.72 -6.42
C ALA A 107 -18.45 -27.52 -6.87
N ALA A 108 -18.14 -26.36 -7.46
CA ALA A 108 -16.78 -26.00 -7.84
C ALA A 108 -15.84 -25.93 -6.62
N ARG A 109 -16.28 -25.34 -5.50
CA ARG A 109 -15.50 -25.26 -4.26
C ARG A 109 -15.21 -26.64 -3.67
N LYS A 110 -16.20 -27.54 -3.65
CA LYS A 110 -16.03 -28.93 -3.18
C LYS A 110 -15.01 -29.68 -4.04
N LYS A 111 -15.09 -29.54 -5.36
CA LYS A 111 -14.12 -30.14 -6.28
C LYS A 111 -12.70 -29.60 -6.07
N ALA A 112 -12.55 -28.29 -5.91
CA ALA A 112 -11.25 -27.68 -5.66
C ALA A 112 -10.65 -28.09 -4.30
N GLY A 113 -11.48 -28.30 -3.27
CA GLY A 113 -11.04 -28.85 -1.98
C GLY A 113 -10.56 -30.29 -2.09
N ALA A 114 -11.35 -31.17 -2.71
CA ALA A 114 -11.00 -32.59 -2.89
C ALA A 114 -9.70 -32.79 -3.71
N SER A 115 -9.46 -31.97 -4.73
CA SER A 115 -8.20 -32.03 -5.49
C SER A 115 -6.97 -31.60 -4.69
N LYS A 116 -7.12 -30.73 -3.68
CA LYS A 116 -6.01 -30.36 -2.79
C LYS A 116 -5.68 -31.47 -1.80
N GLU A 117 -6.67 -32.19 -1.30
CA GLU A 117 -6.49 -33.33 -0.39
C GLU A 117 -5.91 -34.56 -1.10
N ALA A 118 -6.32 -34.83 -2.35
CA ALA A 118 -5.75 -35.91 -3.15
C ALA A 118 -4.28 -35.66 -3.52
N GLY A 119 -3.90 -34.41 -3.82
CA GLY A 119 -2.51 -34.05 -4.13
C GLY A 119 -1.57 -34.06 -2.93
N SER A 120 -2.07 -33.80 -1.72
CA SER A 120 -1.24 -33.83 -0.50
C SER A 120 -0.94 -35.24 0.02
N THR A 121 -1.65 -36.27 -0.47
CA THR A 121 -1.50 -37.65 0.01
C THR A 121 -0.45 -38.43 -0.79
N ASP A 122 -0.04 -37.94 -1.97
CA ASP A 122 0.94 -38.58 -2.87
C ASP A 122 2.39 -38.11 -2.63
N GLU A 123 2.60 -36.94 -2.02
CA GLU A 123 3.95 -36.43 -1.64
C GLU A 123 4.43 -36.93 -0.26
N ALA A 124 3.64 -37.73 0.45
CA ALA A 124 3.92 -38.18 1.82
C ALA A 124 4.32 -39.66 1.95
N ASN A 125 4.68 -40.34 0.85
CA ASN A 125 5.15 -41.74 0.86
C ASN A 125 6.45 -41.93 0.07
#